data_AF-A0A7C4WH25-F1
#
_entry.id   AF-A0A7C4WH25-F1
#
_cell.length_a   1.000
_cell.length_b   1.000
_cell.length_c   1.000
_cell.angle_alpha   90.00
_cell.angle_beta   90.00
_cell.angle_gamma   90.00
#
_symmetry.space_group_name_H-M   'P 1'
#
loop_
_entity.id
_entity.type
_entity.pdbx_description
1 polymer ?
#
loop_
_entity_poly.entity_id
_entity_poly.type
_entity_poly.pdbx_seq_one_letter_code
_entity_poly.pdbx_strand_id
1 'polypeptide(L)'
;MIVFRQIKALLSLLTRIPLRGQSIEEAAKVFYLVPLVGIIEGAIVVVVLVLPLWLNIDPTLISALSLLTHTLITGGIHIDGLADYSDVIGSLKRGDRALEVLKDPRKGSFAIIAISLRMIIGLVSLSTLISTVKLKVIPTILTLYIASA
;
A
#
# COMPACT_ATOMS: atom_id res chain seq x y z
N MET A 1 -17.79 -15.88 15.24
CA MET A 1 -16.74 -15.30 16.12
C MET A 1 -15.32 -15.51 15.59
N ILE A 2 -14.97 -16.67 15.01
CA ILE A 2 -13.61 -16.96 14.52
C ILE A 2 -13.21 -16.10 13.31
N VAL A 3 -14.04 -16.04 12.27
CA VAL A 3 -13.77 -15.26 11.04
C VAL A 3 -13.53 -13.78 11.32
N PHE A 4 -14.30 -13.18 12.23
CA PHE A 4 -14.15 -11.78 12.61
C PHE A 4 -12.81 -11.49 13.30
N ARG A 5 -12.32 -12.44 14.11
CA ARG A 5 -11.00 -12.35 14.74
C ARG A 5 -9.89 -12.44 13.69
N GLN A 6 -10.02 -13.37 12.74
CA GLN A 6 -9.05 -13.53 11.65
C GLN A 6 -9.00 -12.31 10.72
N ILE A 7 -10.13 -11.69 10.40
CA ILE A 7 -10.17 -10.44 9.61
C ILE A 7 -9.51 -9.29 10.38
N LYS A 8 -9.73 -9.18 11.70
CA LYS A 8 -9.01 -8.21 12.54
C LYS A 8 -7.50 -8.46 12.52
N ALA A 9 -7.08 -9.71 12.54
CA ALA A 9 -5.67 -10.06 12.46
C ALA A 9 -5.08 -9.64 11.12
N LEU A 10 -5.77 -9.92 10.01
CA LEU A 10 -5.35 -9.50 8.68
C LEU A 10 -5.28 -7.96 8.54
N LEU A 11 -6.27 -7.24 9.06
CA LEU A 11 -6.25 -5.78 9.12
C LEU A 11 -5.08 -5.25 9.96
N SER A 12 -4.77 -5.89 11.09
CA SER A 12 -3.63 -5.48 11.92
C SER A 12 -2.27 -5.74 11.28
N LEU A 13 -2.20 -6.73 10.38
CA LEU A 13 -0.99 -7.07 9.64
C LEU A 13 -0.75 -6.06 8.51
N LEU A 14 -1.79 -5.71 7.74
CA LEU A 14 -1.67 -4.92 6.52
C LEU A 14 -1.90 -3.41 6.74
N THR A 15 -2.43 -3.01 7.90
CA THR A 15 -2.74 -1.62 8.24
C THR A 15 -2.22 -1.22 9.61
N ARG A 16 -2.09 0.10 9.83
CA ARG A 16 -1.79 0.72 11.13
C ARG A 16 -3.01 0.93 12.01
N ILE A 17 -4.16 0.34 11.67
CA ILE A 17 -5.38 0.44 12.49
C ILE A 17 -5.09 -0.28 13.83
N PRO A 18 -5.23 0.39 14.98
CA PRO A 18 -4.80 -0.14 16.28
C PRO A 18 -5.75 -1.23 16.78
N LEU A 19 -5.54 -2.47 16.32
CA LEU A 19 -6.28 -3.66 16.72
C LEU A 19 -5.43 -4.49 17.69
N ARG A 20 -5.90 -4.68 18.92
CA ARG A 20 -5.17 -5.40 19.98
C ARG A 20 -5.35 -6.92 19.89
N GLY A 21 -4.35 -7.66 20.37
CA GLY A 21 -4.44 -9.11 20.62
C GLY A 21 -4.56 -9.97 19.36
N GLN A 22 -3.93 -9.53 18.26
CA GLN A 22 -3.97 -10.23 16.98
C GLN A 22 -2.70 -11.08 16.77
N SER A 23 -2.83 -12.19 16.03
CA SER A 23 -1.72 -13.12 15.72
C SER A 23 -1.49 -13.16 14.21
N ILE A 24 -0.22 -13.18 13.81
CA ILE A 24 0.19 -13.28 12.40
C ILE A 24 -0.28 -14.62 11.81
N GLU A 25 -0.27 -15.69 12.60
CA GLU A 25 -0.75 -17.01 12.20
C GLU A 25 -2.25 -17.01 11.90
N GLU A 26 -3.04 -16.20 12.60
CA GLU A 26 -4.47 -16.04 12.30
C GLU A 26 -4.71 -15.25 11.02
N ALA A 27 -3.91 -14.20 10.77
CA ALA A 27 -3.95 -13.45 9.53
C ALA A 27 -3.58 -14.34 8.33
N ALA A 28 -2.53 -15.15 8.45
CA ALA A 28 -2.06 -16.06 7.41
C ALA A 28 -3.14 -17.07 6.96
N LYS A 29 -3.95 -17.58 7.90
CA LYS A 29 -5.05 -18.51 7.60
C LYS A 29 -6.13 -17.92 6.69
N VAL A 30 -6.26 -16.60 6.66
CA VAL A 30 -7.26 -15.89 5.86
C VAL A 30 -6.63 -14.93 4.85
N PHE A 31 -5.36 -15.13 4.50
CA PHE A 31 -4.64 -14.21 3.61
C PHE A 31 -5.30 -14.08 2.22
N TYR A 32 -6.07 -15.07 1.78
CA TYR A 32 -6.90 -14.96 0.56
C TYR A 32 -7.98 -13.87 0.63
N LEU A 33 -8.26 -13.32 1.82
CA LEU A 33 -9.18 -12.19 2.04
C LEU A 33 -8.48 -10.82 1.98
N VAL A 34 -7.21 -10.75 1.61
CA VAL A 34 -6.48 -9.49 1.36
C VAL A 34 -7.27 -8.49 0.48
N PRO A 35 -7.99 -8.90 -0.58
CA PRO A 35 -8.82 -7.98 -1.36
C PRO A 35 -9.86 -7.21 -0.53
N LEU A 36 -10.35 -7.79 0.58
CA LEU A 36 -11.27 -7.11 1.49
C LEU A 36 -10.57 -5.95 2.22
N VAL A 37 -9.29 -6.12 2.57
CA VAL A 37 -8.49 -5.05 3.14
C VAL A 37 -8.27 -3.95 2.11
N GLY A 38 -7.99 -4.31 0.85
CA GLY A 38 -7.88 -3.34 -0.24
C GLY A 38 -9.16 -2.54 -0.50
N ILE A 39 -10.35 -3.14 -0.32
CA ILE A 39 -11.63 -2.40 -0.35
C ILE A 39 -11.67 -1.34 0.77
N ILE A 40 -11.25 -1.70 1.99
CA ILE A 40 -11.25 -0.80 3.13
C ILE A 40 -10.23 0.34 2.92
N GLU A 41 -9.02 0.01 2.48
CA GLU A 41 -7.98 0.99 2.14
C GLU A 41 -8.45 1.97 1.06
N GLY A 42 -9.00 1.45 -0.05
CA GLY A 42 -9.51 2.25 -1.14
C GLY A 42 -10.69 3.14 -0.70
N ALA A 43 -11.59 2.63 0.13
CA ALA A 43 -12.70 3.41 0.67
C ALA A 43 -12.21 4.59 1.52
N ILE A 44 -11.22 4.37 2.39
CA ILE A 44 -10.63 5.45 3.20
C ILE A 44 -9.96 6.49 2.29
N VAL A 45 -9.21 6.06 1.27
CA VAL A 45 -8.59 6.99 0.32
C VAL A 45 -9.66 7.81 -0.41
N VAL A 46 -10.73 7.19 -0.91
CA VAL A 46 -11.82 7.91 -1.57
C VAL A 46 -12.47 8.95 -0.64
N VAL A 47 -12.71 8.61 0.63
CA VAL A 47 -13.27 9.55 1.61
C VAL A 47 -12.38 10.79 1.78
N VAL A 48 -11.06 10.62 1.81
CA VAL A 48 -10.12 11.74 1.91
C VAL A 48 -10.10 12.59 0.64
N LEU A 49 -10.26 11.98 -0.54
CA LEU A 49 -10.10 12.67 -1.82
C LEU A 49 -11.40 13.22 -2.42
N VAL A 50 -12.58 12.81 -1.95
CA VAL A 50 -13.87 13.20 -2.54
C VAL A 50 -14.06 14.72 -2.55
N LEU A 51 -13.69 15.41 -1.46
CA LEU A 51 -13.81 16.86 -1.37
C LEU A 51 -12.81 17.59 -2.28
N PRO A 52 -11.49 17.27 -2.27
CA PRO A 52 -10.55 17.82 -3.24
C PRO A 52 -10.96 17.59 -4.71
N LEU A 53 -11.47 16.40 -5.03
CA LEU A 53 -11.98 16.07 -6.37
C LEU A 53 -13.19 16.95 -6.75
N TRP A 54 -14.12 17.14 -5.82
CA TRP A 54 -15.31 17.98 -6.04
C TRP A 54 -14.95 19.47 -6.21
N LEU A 55 -13.95 19.94 -5.47
CA LEU A 55 -13.43 21.31 -5.56
C LEU A 55 -12.51 21.54 -6.79
N ASN A 56 -12.29 20.51 -7.63
CA ASN A 56 -11.37 20.56 -8.78
C ASN A 56 -9.96 21.05 -8.40
N ILE A 57 -9.45 20.59 -7.26
CA ILE A 57 -8.06 20.80 -6.87
C ILE A 57 -7.12 20.17 -7.91
N ASP A 58 -5.89 20.71 -7.99
CA ASP A 58 -4.85 20.20 -8.89
C ASP A 58 -4.71 18.66 -8.83
N PRO A 59 -4.80 17.95 -9.96
CA PRO A 59 -4.72 16.49 -10.01
C PRO A 59 -3.44 15.90 -9.41
N THR A 60 -2.32 16.63 -9.49
CA THR A 60 -1.04 16.18 -8.92
C THR A 60 -1.09 16.22 -7.40
N LEU A 61 -1.68 17.28 -6.83
CA LEU A 61 -1.90 17.35 -5.38
C LEU A 61 -2.85 16.25 -4.90
N ILE A 62 -3.97 16.00 -5.60
CA ILE A 62 -4.90 14.91 -5.25
C ILE A 62 -4.17 13.55 -5.30
N SER A 63 -3.32 13.34 -6.29
CA SER A 63 -2.52 12.11 -6.44
C SER A 63 -1.51 11.92 -5.30
N ALA A 64 -0.82 13.00 -4.92
CA ALA A 64 0.10 12.98 -3.79
C ALA A 64 -0.64 12.66 -2.47
N LEU A 65 -1.82 13.26 -2.26
CA LEU A 65 -2.67 12.96 -1.10
C LEU A 65 -3.16 11.50 -1.11
N SER A 66 -3.46 10.94 -2.28
CA SER A 66 -3.83 9.52 -2.44
C SER A 66 -2.70 8.60 -1.96
N LEU A 67 -1.49 8.82 -2.45
CA LEU A 67 -0.31 8.02 -2.08
C LEU A 67 0.06 8.19 -0.61
N LEU A 68 0.00 9.42 -0.09
CA LEU A 68 0.25 9.72 1.32
C LEU A 68 -0.76 9.02 2.22
N THR A 69 -2.05 9.14 1.90
CA THR A 69 -3.14 8.53 2.67
C THR A 69 -2.98 7.01 2.74
N HIS A 70 -2.74 6.35 1.61
CA HIS A 70 -2.50 4.91 1.57
C HIS A 70 -1.26 4.49 2.36
N THR A 71 -0.16 5.24 2.25
CA THR A 71 1.07 4.99 3.02
C THR A 71 0.83 5.12 4.52
N LEU A 72 0.05 6.11 4.96
CA LEU A 72 -0.27 6.31 6.37
C LEU A 72 -1.19 5.20 6.93
N ILE A 73 -2.21 4.80 6.16
CA ILE A 73 -3.14 3.72 6.55
C ILE A 73 -2.40 2.40 6.68
N THR A 74 -1.53 2.08 5.73
CA THR A 74 -0.78 0.81 5.70
C THR A 74 0.46 0.83 6.58
N GLY A 75 0.86 2.01 7.07
CA GLY A 75 2.15 2.19 7.76
C GLY A 75 3.36 1.97 6.87
N GLY A 76 3.17 1.89 5.54
CA GLY A 76 4.23 1.66 4.57
C GLY A 76 4.60 0.20 4.34
N ILE A 77 3.84 -0.78 4.85
CA ILE A 77 4.21 -2.21 4.74
C ILE A 77 4.42 -2.68 3.30
N HIS A 78 3.60 -2.21 2.35
CA HIS A 78 3.76 -2.53 0.93
C HIS A 78 5.03 -1.93 0.33
N ILE A 79 5.39 -0.71 0.76
CA ILE A 79 6.57 0.01 0.28
C ILE A 79 7.84 -0.61 0.89
N ASP A 80 7.77 -1.02 2.15
CA ASP A 80 8.84 -1.73 2.85
C ASP A 80 9.10 -3.10 2.22
N GLY A 81 8.04 -3.87 1.92
CA GLY A 81 8.16 -5.13 1.19
C GLY A 81 8.79 -4.96 -0.19
N LEU A 82 8.43 -3.90 -0.94
CA LEU A 82 9.08 -3.56 -2.20
C LEU A 82 10.57 -3.21 -2.01
N ALA A 83 10.89 -2.46 -0.97
CA ALA A 83 12.27 -2.08 -0.63
C ALA A 83 13.13 -3.31 -0.36
N ASP A 84 12.66 -4.16 0.55
CA ASP A 84 13.35 -5.38 1.00
C ASP A 84 13.54 -6.37 -0.14
N TYR A 85 12.50 -6.57 -0.94
CA TYR A 85 12.58 -7.41 -2.13
C TYR A 85 13.60 -6.87 -3.13
N SER A 86 13.61 -5.55 -3.37
CA SER A 86 14.53 -4.93 -4.32
C SER A 86 15.98 -5.02 -3.89
N ASP A 87 16.28 -4.82 -2.60
CA ASP A 87 17.64 -4.96 -2.07
C ASP A 87 18.13 -6.41 -2.11
N VAL A 88 17.29 -7.39 -1.75
CA VAL A 88 17.66 -8.81 -1.84
C VAL A 88 17.95 -9.20 -3.29
N ILE A 89 17.04 -8.89 -4.22
CA ILE A 89 17.21 -9.24 -5.64
C ILE A 89 18.42 -8.52 -6.23
N GLY A 90 18.58 -7.22 -5.97
CA GLY A 90 19.71 -6.44 -6.48
C GLY A 90 21.06 -6.86 -5.91
N SER A 91 21.10 -7.42 -4.70
CA SER A 91 22.33 -7.96 -4.12
C SER A 91 22.83 -9.25 -4.79
N LEU A 92 21.98 -9.94 -5.55
CA LEU A 92 22.24 -11.26 -6.16
C LEU A 92 22.66 -12.36 -5.16
N LYS A 93 22.50 -12.12 -3.85
CA LYS A 93 22.82 -13.08 -2.78
C LYS A 93 21.72 -14.13 -2.68
N ARG A 94 22.10 -15.31 -2.18
CA ARG A 94 21.21 -16.47 -1.98
C ARG A 94 21.44 -17.10 -0.61
N GLY A 95 20.42 -17.82 -0.13
CA GLY A 95 20.46 -18.51 1.17
C GLY A 95 20.67 -17.52 2.32
N ASP A 96 21.52 -17.89 3.28
CA ASP A 96 21.77 -17.12 4.50
C ASP A 96 22.25 -15.68 4.21
N ARG A 97 23.01 -15.48 3.13
CA ARG A 97 23.47 -14.15 2.73
C ARG A 97 22.35 -13.23 2.25
N ALA A 98 21.25 -13.78 1.72
CA ALA A 98 20.07 -13.00 1.38
C ALA A 98 19.30 -12.59 2.65
N LEU A 99 19.27 -13.48 3.65
CA LEU A 99 18.67 -13.19 4.96
C LEU A 99 19.45 -12.12 5.74
N GLU A 100 20.78 -12.08 5.59
CA GLU A 100 21.61 -10.98 6.12
C GLU A 100 21.19 -9.62 5.54
N VAL A 101 20.84 -9.55 4.24
CA VAL A 101 20.36 -8.30 3.61
C VAL A 101 19.03 -7.88 4.22
N LEU A 102 18.08 -8.80 4.38
CA LEU A 102 16.77 -8.51 5.00
C LEU A 102 16.87 -8.07 6.46
N LYS A 103 17.93 -8.46 7.17
CA LYS A 103 18.16 -8.10 8.56
C LYS A 103 18.95 -6.79 8.72
N ASP A 104 19.53 -6.25 7.65
CA ASP A 104 20.24 -4.98 7.71
C ASP A 104 19.22 -3.84 7.87
N PRO A 105 19.32 -3.02 8.93
CA PRO A 105 18.41 -1.89 9.12
C PRO A 105 18.63 -0.76 8.08
N ARG A 106 19.73 -0.79 7.32
CA ARG A 106 20.02 0.20 6.28
C ARG A 106 19.41 -0.26 4.96
N LYS A 107 18.69 0.65 4.29
CA LYS A 107 18.20 0.40 2.92
C LYS A 107 19.31 0.66 1.90
N GLY A 108 19.44 -0.25 0.93
CA GLY A 108 20.39 -0.18 -0.16
C GLY A 108 19.94 0.74 -1.29
N SER A 109 20.80 0.89 -2.31
CA SER A 109 20.50 1.70 -3.48
C SER A 109 19.33 1.15 -4.30
N PHE A 110 19.16 -0.19 -4.35
CA PHE A 110 18.07 -0.81 -5.09
C PHE A 110 16.72 -0.53 -4.45
N ALA A 111 16.60 -0.59 -3.13
CA ALA A 111 15.41 -0.12 -2.42
C ALA A 111 15.09 1.34 -2.75
N ILE A 112 16.07 2.25 -2.66
CA ILE A 112 15.87 3.68 -2.94
C ILE A 112 15.37 3.90 -4.37
N ILE A 113 16.00 3.25 -5.36
CA ILE A 113 15.61 3.35 -6.77
C ILE A 113 14.20 2.82 -6.97
N ALA A 114 13.88 1.64 -6.45
CA ALA A 114 12.57 1.01 -6.62
C ALA A 114 11.44 1.83 -6.00
N ILE A 115 11.61 2.32 -4.76
CA ILE A 115 10.63 3.19 -4.09
C ILE A 115 10.45 4.49 -4.89
N SER A 116 11.55 5.12 -5.31
CA SER A 116 11.50 6.38 -6.06
C SER A 116 10.72 6.22 -7.36
N LEU A 117 11.04 5.18 -8.14
CA LEU A 117 10.32 4.88 -9.39
C LEU A 117 8.85 4.57 -9.12
N ARG A 118 8.54 3.75 -8.09
CA ARG A 118 7.16 3.40 -7.73
C ARG A 118 6.34 4.64 -7.34
N MET A 119 6.92 5.58 -6.61
CA MET A 119 6.25 6.81 -6.21
C MET A 119 6.05 7.76 -7.38
N ILE A 120 7.06 7.95 -8.22
CA ILE A 120 6.96 8.81 -9.43
C ILE A 120 5.91 8.25 -10.39
N ILE A 121 5.97 6.96 -10.71
CA ILE A 121 5.02 6.30 -11.60
C ILE A 121 3.61 6.42 -11.01
N GLY A 122 3.43 6.10 -9.73
CA GLY A 122 2.13 6.21 -9.07
C GLY A 122 1.55 7.62 -9.13
N LEU A 123 2.37 8.64 -8.87
CA LEU A 123 1.97 10.04 -8.88
C LEU A 123 1.52 10.48 -10.29
N VAL A 124 2.35 10.20 -11.30
CA VAL A 124 2.08 10.58 -12.69
C VAL A 124 0.87 9.85 -13.23
N SER A 125 0.76 8.54 -12.97
CA SER A 125 -0.37 7.73 -13.43
C SER A 125 -1.69 8.17 -12.81
N LEU A 126 -1.73 8.41 -11.50
CA LEU A 126 -2.94 8.90 -10.83
C LEU A 126 -3.31 10.32 -11.30
N SER A 127 -2.33 11.21 -11.47
CA SER A 127 -2.59 12.60 -11.89
C SER A 127 -3.17 12.63 -13.31
N THR A 128 -2.61 11.83 -14.21
CA THR A 128 -3.11 11.65 -15.58
C THR A 128 -4.50 11.04 -15.60
N LEU A 129 -4.77 10.06 -14.74
CA LEU A 129 -6.08 9.43 -14.65
C LEU A 129 -7.14 10.42 -14.13
N ILE A 130 -6.85 11.14 -13.05
CA ILE A 130 -7.76 12.13 -12.46
C ILE A 130 -8.08 13.26 -13.45
N SER A 131 -7.07 13.76 -14.18
CA SER A 131 -7.28 14.80 -15.19
C SER A 131 -8.15 14.34 -16.35
N THR A 132 -8.06 13.05 -16.73
CA THR A 132 -8.83 12.48 -17.85
C THR A 132 -10.28 12.18 -17.47
N VAL A 133 -10.53 11.55 -16.31
CA VAL A 133 -11.86 11.02 -15.96
C VAL A 133 -12.57 11.73 -14.79
N LYS A 134 -11.91 12.69 -14.12
CA LYS A 134 -12.46 13.48 -13.01
C LYS A 134 -13.16 12.60 -11.96
N LEU A 135 -14.40 12.90 -11.55
CA LEU A 135 -15.14 12.13 -10.54
C LEU A 135 -15.40 10.66 -10.93
N LYS A 136 -15.36 10.31 -12.23
CA LYS A 136 -15.47 8.91 -12.67
C LYS A 136 -14.21 8.08 -12.35
N VAL A 137 -13.19 8.70 -11.74
CA VAL A 137 -11.97 8.03 -11.27
C VAL A 137 -12.21 7.15 -10.03
N ILE A 138 -13.28 7.41 -9.26
CA ILE A 138 -13.52 6.76 -7.96
C ILE A 138 -13.54 5.22 -8.05
N PRO A 139 -14.28 4.58 -8.98
CA PRO A 139 -14.26 3.13 -9.13
C PRO A 139 -12.86 2.59 -9.48
N THR A 140 -12.11 3.33 -10.31
CA THR A 140 -10.74 2.95 -10.68
C THR A 140 -9.81 3.03 -9.48
N ILE A 141 -9.94 4.07 -8.65
CA ILE A 141 -9.17 4.19 -7.40
C ILE A 141 -9.44 2.99 -6.48
N LEU A 142 -10.71 2.62 -6.30
CA LEU A 142 -11.07 1.44 -5.50
C LEU A 142 -10.42 0.16 -6.05
N THR A 143 -10.53 -0.09 -7.35
CA THR A 143 -9.93 -1.27 -8.00
C THR A 143 -8.41 -1.29 -7.88
N LEU A 144 -7.75 -0.12 -8.00
CA LEU A 144 -6.30 0.00 -7.85
C LEU A 144 -5.86 -0.40 -6.44
N TYR A 145 -6.59 0.03 -5.41
CA TYR A 145 -6.24 -0.31 -4.03
C TYR A 145 -6.58 -1.76 -3.66
N ILE A 146 -7.62 -2.34 -4.26
CA ILE A 146 -7.88 -3.79 -4.16
C ILE A 146 -6.74 -4.60 -4.76
N ALA A 147 -6.18 -4.15 -5.89
CA ALA A 147 -5.05 -4.82 -6.54
C ALA A 147 -3.70 -4.58 -5.85
N SER A 148 -3.59 -3.56 -5.00
CA SER A 148 -2.35 -3.20 -4.31
C SER A 148 -2.21 -3.78 -2.91
N ALA A 149 -3.32 -4.23 -2.31
CA ALA A 149 -3.35 -4.95 -1.04
C ALA A 149 -2.87 -6.39 -1.25
#